data_AF-A0A679FVN5-F1
#
_entry.id   AF-A0A679FVN5-F1
#
_cell.length_a   1.000
_cell.length_b   1.000
_cell.length_c   1.000
_cell.angle_alpha   90.00
_cell.angle_beta   90.00
_cell.angle_gamma   90.00
#
_symmetry.space_group_name_H-M   'P 1'
#
loop_
_entity.id
_entity.type
_entity.pdbx_description
1 polymer ?
#
loop_
_entity_poly.entity_id
_entity_poly.type
_entity_poly.pdbx_seq_one_letter_code
_entity_poly.pdbx_strand_id
1 'polypeptide(L)'
;MDSLNKNSDNKYPKSKGQAKSKTYKTRFKDEGNPEEKDHYFKITKWNEEVLNIGRQIIEEMSDEEFSRLGSKSGTLHFVQLLGLGSKRTTRTMSSKDKDYRPWSTPVGVTLYSDEDIMVPVIDVLKNKDTGIDPEKDITYREVKAGEQFHLTLYECMFLLLRDEYAGFCEANGNERGLRLTCKLSAFMRGDAKLPTPTLNFERNSHIRYAGEPYHSPIKASIVDIDEPFDGGWRIKPEFAEKFGPLLKSNKKRRGTSNKKASPTSQRATVANQNELKK
;
A
#
# COMPACT_ATOMS: atom_id res chain seq x y z
N MET A 1 29.21 -3.23 37.67
CA MET A 1 28.30 -3.21 38.83
C MET A 1 27.42 -1.99 38.71
N ASP A 2 26.59 -1.92 37.66
CA ASP A 2 25.32 -2.64 37.46
C ASP A 2 24.15 -1.86 38.04
N SER A 3 23.49 -1.08 37.18
CA SER A 3 22.03 -1.04 37.07
C SER A 3 21.61 -0.03 35.99
N LEU A 4 21.71 -0.41 34.70
CA LEU A 4 21.01 0.32 33.64
C LEU A 4 19.59 -0.27 33.53
N ASN A 5 18.66 0.57 33.97
CA ASN A 5 17.25 0.28 34.15
C ASN A 5 16.56 0.04 32.79
N LYS A 6 15.97 -1.15 32.63
CA LYS A 6 15.05 -1.49 31.55
C LYS A 6 13.73 -0.75 31.77
N ASN A 7 13.36 0.15 30.86
CA ASN A 7 11.96 0.43 30.51
C ASN A 7 11.90 1.48 29.38
N SER A 8 12.05 1.04 28.13
CA SER A 8 11.56 1.81 26.97
C SER A 8 10.11 1.40 26.70
N ASP A 9 9.23 1.80 27.62
CA ASP A 9 7.79 1.69 27.47
C ASP A 9 7.37 2.79 26.47
N ASN A 10 7.45 2.50 25.17
CA ASN A 10 7.03 3.41 24.09
C ASN A 10 5.49 3.47 24.05
N LYS A 11 4.90 4.04 25.11
CA LYS A 11 3.47 4.26 25.25
C LYS A 11 3.11 5.56 24.54
N TYR A 12 2.70 5.45 23.29
CA TYR A 12 1.99 6.51 22.60
C TYR A 12 0.79 6.98 23.45
N PRO A 13 0.63 8.30 23.68
CA PRO A 13 -0.50 8.79 24.45
C PRO A 13 -1.80 8.52 23.69
N LYS A 14 -2.70 7.72 24.29
CA LYS A 14 -4.07 7.55 23.82
C LYS A 14 -4.81 8.89 24.00
N SER A 15 -4.91 9.70 22.96
CA SER A 15 -5.68 10.94 23.05
C SER A 15 -7.19 10.63 23.00
N LYS A 16 -7.84 10.76 24.16
CA LYS A 16 -9.27 11.05 24.23
C LYS A 16 -9.44 12.53 23.91
N GLY A 17 -10.12 12.84 22.82
CA GLY A 17 -10.47 14.21 22.44
C GLY A 17 -9.96 14.56 21.05
N GLN A 18 -10.89 14.84 20.13
CA GLN A 18 -10.58 15.43 18.84
C GLN A 18 -9.90 16.78 19.06
N ALA A 19 -8.56 16.80 19.04
CA ALA A 19 -7.80 18.02 18.93
C ALA A 19 -8.17 18.66 17.58
N LYS A 20 -8.83 19.83 17.63
CA LYS A 20 -9.17 20.64 16.46
C LYS A 20 -7.89 20.88 15.66
N SER A 21 -7.72 20.19 14.54
CA SER A 21 -6.54 20.35 13.68
C SER A 21 -6.50 21.80 13.19
N LYS A 22 -5.41 22.53 13.43
CA LYS A 22 -5.15 23.79 12.73
C LYS A 22 -5.01 23.47 11.24
N THR A 23 -5.82 24.15 10.43
CA THR A 23 -5.88 23.94 8.97
C THR A 23 -4.81 24.81 8.33
N TYR A 24 -3.74 24.19 7.85
CA TYR A 24 -2.78 24.86 6.97
C TYR A 24 -3.05 24.38 5.54
N LYS A 25 -3.43 25.31 4.66
CA LYS A 25 -3.55 25.08 3.22
C LYS A 25 -2.19 25.44 2.61
N THR A 26 -1.35 24.43 2.37
CA THR A 26 -0.06 24.68 1.69
C THR A 26 -0.22 24.43 0.20
N ARG A 27 0.20 25.41 -0.60
CA ARG A 27 0.12 25.42 -2.06
C ARG A 27 1.33 24.66 -2.61
N PHE A 28 1.11 23.56 -3.30
CA PHE A 28 2.15 22.96 -4.14
C PHE A 28 1.82 23.33 -5.59
N LYS A 29 2.65 24.19 -6.19
CA LYS A 29 2.66 24.37 -7.64
C LYS A 29 3.68 23.37 -8.18
N ASP A 30 3.23 22.47 -9.05
CA ASP A 30 4.14 21.72 -9.89
C ASP A 30 4.59 22.68 -11.00
N GLU A 31 5.87 23.06 -11.04
CA GLU A 31 6.38 24.14 -11.91
C GLU A 31 6.27 23.82 -13.42
N GLY A 32 5.84 22.61 -13.78
CA GLY A 32 5.74 22.14 -15.16
C GLY A 32 4.36 22.09 -15.82
N ASN A 33 3.26 22.43 -15.11
CA ASN A 33 1.92 22.30 -15.72
C ASN A 33 0.93 23.42 -15.32
N PRO A 34 0.72 24.43 -16.17
CA PRO A 34 -0.15 25.58 -15.87
C PRO A 34 -1.65 25.25 -15.79
N GLU A 35 -2.09 24.04 -16.15
CA GLU A 35 -3.51 23.64 -16.15
C GLU A 35 -3.94 22.78 -14.94
N GLU A 36 -3.04 22.45 -14.01
CA GLU A 36 -3.40 21.58 -12.89
C GLU A 36 -4.19 22.35 -11.81
N LYS A 37 -5.44 21.91 -11.55
CA LYS A 37 -6.30 22.49 -10.51
C LYS A 37 -5.61 22.39 -9.15
N ASP A 38 -5.59 23.48 -8.38
CA ASP A 38 -5.04 23.53 -7.03
C ASP A 38 -5.53 22.33 -6.18
N HIS A 39 -4.65 21.36 -5.93
CA HIS A 39 -4.94 20.23 -5.06
C HIS A 39 -4.65 20.60 -3.60
N TYR A 40 -5.70 20.95 -2.86
CA TYR A 40 -5.60 21.22 -1.42
C TYR A 40 -5.57 19.88 -0.65
N PHE A 41 -4.39 19.46 -0.20
CA PHE A 41 -4.29 18.40 0.79
C PHE A 41 -4.30 18.99 2.20
N LYS A 42 -5.13 18.44 3.07
CA LYS A 42 -5.08 18.76 4.50
C LYS A 42 -3.85 18.09 5.10
N ILE A 43 -2.80 18.85 5.39
CA ILE A 43 -1.67 18.35 6.16
C ILE A 43 -2.19 18.04 7.57
N THR A 44 -2.08 16.78 7.98
CA THR A 44 -2.39 16.37 9.35
C THR A 44 -1.14 16.56 10.21
N LYS A 45 -1.31 16.71 11.53
CA LYS A 45 -0.18 16.77 12.48
C LYS A 45 0.80 15.60 12.28
N TRP A 46 0.26 14.40 12.01
CA TRP A 46 1.06 13.20 11.73
C TRP A 46 1.87 13.31 10.45
N ASN A 47 1.30 13.88 9.38
CA ASN A 47 2.04 14.07 8.13
C ASN A 47 3.17 15.09 8.32
N GLU A 48 2.91 16.17 9.05
CA GLU A 48 3.90 17.21 9.35
C GLU A 48 5.07 16.64 10.18
N GLU A 49 4.76 15.85 11.21
CA GLU A 49 5.77 15.22 12.06
C GLU A 49 6.67 14.25 11.26
N VAL A 50 6.08 13.39 10.43
CA VAL A 50 6.86 12.47 9.58
C VAL A 50 7.71 13.21 8.55
N LEU A 51 7.19 14.29 7.96
CA LEU A 51 7.97 15.12 7.03
C LEU A 51 9.14 15.82 7.72
N ASN A 52 8.98 16.24 8.97
CA ASN A 52 10.05 16.89 9.73
C ASN A 52 11.15 15.88 10.10
N ILE A 53 10.78 14.66 10.51
CA ILE A 53 11.75 13.56 10.73
C ILE A 53 12.53 13.28 9.45
N GLY A 54 11.84 13.18 8.30
CA GLY A 54 12.50 12.96 7.01
C GLY A 54 13.47 14.08 6.63
N ARG A 55 13.12 15.34 6.91
CA ARG A 55 14.02 16.49 6.67
C ARG A 55 15.25 16.45 7.57
N GLN A 56 15.08 16.15 8.86
CA GLN A 56 16.20 16.04 9.79
C GLN A 56 17.19 14.96 9.34
N ILE A 57 16.68 13.79 8.93
CA ILE A 57 17.52 12.71 8.39
C ILE A 57 18.32 13.20 7.17
N ILE A 58 17.67 13.92 6.24
CA ILE A 58 18.34 14.46 5.04
C ILE A 58 19.38 15.53 5.39
N GLU A 59 19.09 16.40 6.36
CA GLU A 59 20.01 17.45 6.81
C GLU A 59 21.25 16.89 7.52
N GLU A 60 21.13 15.71 8.13
CA GLU A 60 22.21 15.01 8.85
C GLU A 60 23.03 14.07 7.94
N MET A 61 22.56 13.77 6.73
CA MET A 61 23.28 12.91 5.77
C MET A 61 24.53 13.58 5.21
N SER A 62 25.58 12.79 4.96
CA SER A 62 26.73 13.27 4.19
C SER A 62 26.38 13.46 2.71
N ASP A 63 27.19 14.22 1.98
CA ASP A 63 27.01 14.40 0.53
C ASP A 63 27.08 13.05 -0.21
N GLU A 64 27.93 12.12 0.23
CA GLU A 64 28.02 10.78 -0.33
C GLU A 64 26.74 9.96 -0.09
N GLU A 65 26.19 9.99 1.14
CA GLU A 65 24.93 9.30 1.47
C GLU A 65 23.77 9.89 0.68
N PHE A 66 23.69 11.21 0.61
CA PHE A 66 22.68 11.91 -0.15
C PHE A 66 22.77 11.58 -1.64
N SER A 67 23.97 11.52 -2.20
CA SER A 67 24.19 11.16 -3.62
C SER A 67 23.74 9.74 -3.97
N ARG A 68 23.73 8.83 -2.98
CA ARG A 68 23.27 7.45 -3.14
C ARG A 68 21.74 7.36 -3.24
N LEU A 69 21.00 8.34 -2.72
CA LEU A 69 19.54 8.30 -2.68
C LEU A 69 18.92 8.18 -4.07
N GLY A 70 18.24 7.06 -4.32
CA GLY A 70 17.58 6.77 -5.58
C GLY A 70 18.53 6.64 -6.78
N SER A 71 19.84 6.52 -6.54
CA SER A 71 20.87 6.38 -7.58
C SER A 71 20.70 5.12 -8.45
N LYS A 72 19.95 4.14 -7.95
CA LYS A 72 19.65 2.87 -8.62
C LYS A 72 18.16 2.64 -8.84
N SER A 73 17.31 3.67 -8.73
CA SER A 73 15.88 3.49 -8.98
C SER A 73 15.59 2.96 -10.39
N GLY A 74 16.43 3.31 -11.36
CA GLY A 74 16.36 2.87 -12.75
C GLY A 74 16.77 1.42 -13.01
N THR A 75 17.45 0.74 -12.08
CA THR A 75 17.97 -0.64 -12.30
C THR A 75 17.03 -1.73 -11.78
N LEU A 76 15.94 -1.34 -11.11
CA LEU A 76 14.92 -2.24 -10.58
C LEU A 76 13.63 -2.00 -11.35
N HIS A 77 13.11 -3.02 -12.00
CA HIS A 77 12.05 -2.88 -13.00
C HIS A 77 10.76 -3.53 -12.55
N PHE A 78 9.68 -2.76 -12.62
CA PHE A 78 8.34 -3.26 -12.38
C PHE A 78 7.81 -4.05 -13.58
N VAL A 79 7.41 -5.30 -13.35
CA VAL A 79 6.79 -6.14 -14.38
C VAL A 79 5.27 -6.11 -14.26
N GLN A 80 4.75 -6.54 -13.10
CA GLN A 80 3.31 -6.69 -12.88
C GLN A 80 2.95 -6.78 -11.40
N LEU A 81 1.68 -6.51 -11.08
CA LEU A 81 1.11 -6.84 -9.77
C LEU A 81 0.73 -8.33 -9.73
N LEU A 82 0.80 -8.89 -8.53
CA LEU A 82 0.31 -10.24 -8.22
C LEU A 82 -0.92 -10.12 -7.32
N GLY A 83 -2.03 -10.73 -7.71
CA GLY A 83 -3.32 -10.57 -7.04
C GLY A 83 -4.02 -11.88 -6.70
N LEU A 84 -4.81 -11.87 -5.64
CA LEU A 84 -5.75 -12.95 -5.34
C LEU A 84 -7.07 -12.71 -6.08
N GLY A 85 -7.36 -13.52 -7.10
CA GLY A 85 -8.64 -13.55 -7.80
C GLY A 85 -9.78 -14.06 -6.91
N SER A 86 -9.48 -14.90 -5.92
CA SER A 86 -10.43 -15.34 -4.88
C SER A 86 -10.93 -14.21 -3.98
N LYS A 87 -10.17 -13.11 -3.88
CA LYS A 87 -10.52 -11.91 -3.10
C LYS A 87 -10.63 -10.72 -4.03
N ARG A 88 -11.85 -10.36 -4.43
CA ARG A 88 -12.07 -9.19 -5.28
C ARG A 88 -12.08 -7.90 -4.46
N THR A 89 -11.34 -6.92 -4.93
CA THR A 89 -11.44 -5.52 -4.55
C THR A 89 -12.08 -4.74 -5.71
N THR A 90 -12.36 -3.46 -5.49
CA THR A 90 -12.90 -2.58 -6.52
C THR A 90 -11.83 -1.59 -6.96
N ARG A 91 -11.59 -1.48 -8.27
CA ARG A 91 -10.71 -0.46 -8.86
C ARG A 91 -11.54 0.55 -9.65
N THR A 92 -11.28 1.83 -9.44
CA THR A 92 -11.84 2.91 -10.27
C THR A 92 -11.10 2.95 -11.60
N MET A 93 -11.81 2.76 -12.71
CA MET A 93 -11.23 2.78 -14.06
C MET A 93 -11.26 4.18 -14.68
N SER A 94 -12.26 4.99 -14.32
CA SER A 94 -12.42 6.39 -14.72
C SER A 94 -12.92 7.19 -13.51
N SER A 95 -12.19 8.25 -13.15
CA SER A 95 -12.62 9.17 -12.08
C SER A 95 -13.87 9.97 -12.46
N LYS A 96 -14.12 10.15 -13.77
CA LYS A 96 -15.27 10.90 -14.28
C LYS A 96 -16.56 10.06 -14.25
N ASP A 97 -16.46 8.78 -14.61
CA ASP A 97 -17.65 7.95 -14.82
C ASP A 97 -18.00 7.07 -13.62
N LYS A 98 -17.13 7.05 -12.59
CA LYS A 98 -17.24 6.13 -11.45
C LYS A 98 -17.44 4.67 -11.92
N ASP A 99 -16.81 4.29 -13.04
CA ASP A 99 -16.82 2.90 -13.50
C ASP A 99 -15.93 2.08 -12.56
N TYR A 100 -16.56 1.18 -11.83
CA TYR A 100 -15.96 0.33 -10.82
C TYR A 100 -15.95 -1.09 -11.34
N ARG A 101 -14.75 -1.64 -11.54
CA ARG A 101 -14.62 -3.03 -11.99
C ARG A 101 -14.05 -3.92 -10.90
N PRO A 102 -14.53 -5.17 -10.80
CA PRO A 102 -13.89 -6.18 -9.97
C PRO A 102 -12.42 -6.29 -10.36
N TRP A 103 -11.55 -6.18 -9.37
CA TRP A 103 -10.11 -6.28 -9.51
C TRP A 103 -9.60 -7.27 -8.48
N SER A 104 -8.49 -7.94 -8.76
CA SER A 104 -7.91 -8.90 -7.81
C SER A 104 -7.20 -8.16 -6.68
N THR A 105 -7.31 -8.65 -5.44
CA THR A 105 -6.66 -7.98 -4.31
C THR A 105 -5.16 -8.12 -4.43
N PRO A 106 -4.38 -7.03 -4.57
CA PRO A 106 -2.93 -7.12 -4.69
C PRO A 106 -2.32 -7.70 -3.42
N VAL A 107 -1.39 -8.64 -3.60
CA VAL A 107 -0.64 -9.29 -2.50
C VAL A 107 0.87 -9.26 -2.73
N GLY A 108 1.31 -8.98 -3.96
CA GLY A 108 2.72 -8.90 -4.30
C GLY A 108 2.98 -8.24 -5.65
N VAL A 109 4.23 -8.35 -6.07
CA VAL A 109 4.75 -7.83 -7.34
C VAL A 109 5.71 -8.82 -7.95
N THR A 110 5.83 -8.77 -9.27
CA THR A 110 6.98 -9.31 -9.99
C THR A 110 7.88 -8.15 -10.40
N LEU A 111 9.16 -8.28 -10.09
CA LEU A 111 10.22 -7.35 -10.50
C LEU A 111 11.34 -8.13 -11.20
N TYR A 112 12.23 -7.43 -11.90
CA TYR A 112 13.58 -7.89 -12.21
C TYR A 112 14.57 -6.76 -11.95
N SER A 113 15.87 -7.06 -11.91
CA SER A 113 16.90 -6.04 -11.80
C SER A 113 17.96 -6.21 -12.88
N ASP A 114 18.58 -5.12 -13.30
CA ASP A 114 19.71 -5.10 -14.24
C ASP A 114 21.03 -5.58 -13.61
N GLU A 115 21.07 -5.73 -12.29
CA GLU A 115 22.23 -6.17 -11.52
C GLU A 115 21.87 -7.28 -10.54
N ASP A 116 22.89 -8.01 -10.08
CA ASP A 116 22.73 -8.99 -9.01
C ASP A 116 22.39 -8.27 -7.70
N ILE A 117 21.31 -8.66 -7.04
CA ILE A 117 20.82 -8.01 -5.82
C ILE A 117 20.41 -9.00 -4.74
N MET A 118 20.49 -8.56 -3.49
CA MET A 118 19.89 -9.25 -2.36
C MET A 118 18.46 -8.76 -2.15
N VAL A 119 17.47 -9.63 -2.18
CA VAL A 119 16.05 -9.27 -1.96
C VAL A 119 15.55 -9.79 -0.62
N PRO A 120 14.69 -9.04 0.09
CA PRO A 120 14.16 -9.48 1.38
C PRO A 120 13.23 -10.69 1.21
N VAL A 121 13.31 -11.59 2.18
CA VAL A 121 12.45 -12.76 2.32
C VAL A 121 11.77 -12.68 3.68
N ILE A 122 10.44 -12.60 3.67
CA ILE A 122 9.61 -12.44 4.86
C ILE A 122 8.47 -13.47 4.78
N ASP A 123 8.10 -14.07 5.91
CA ASP A 123 6.91 -14.93 5.98
C ASP A 123 5.69 -14.17 5.44
N VAL A 124 5.06 -14.72 4.40
CA VAL A 124 3.90 -14.16 3.71
C VAL A 124 2.69 -13.93 4.62
N LEU A 125 2.64 -14.58 5.79
CA LEU A 125 1.60 -14.38 6.80
C LEU A 125 1.84 -13.13 7.66
N LYS A 126 3.04 -12.55 7.62
CA LYS A 126 3.36 -11.28 8.28
C LYS A 126 2.71 -10.11 7.52
N ASN A 127 2.07 -9.23 8.27
CA ASN A 127 1.25 -8.15 7.73
C ASN A 127 1.09 -7.01 8.76
N LYS A 128 0.25 -6.02 8.43
CA LYS A 128 -0.01 -4.86 9.30
C LYS A 128 -0.51 -5.21 10.70
N ASP A 129 -1.18 -6.34 10.88
CA ASP A 129 -1.78 -6.75 12.14
C ASP A 129 -0.80 -7.57 12.98
N THR A 130 -0.04 -8.47 12.33
CA THR A 130 0.95 -9.32 12.99
C THR A 130 2.25 -8.57 13.30
N GLY A 131 2.63 -7.60 12.46
CA GLY A 131 3.89 -6.87 12.52
C GLY A 131 5.05 -7.65 11.90
N ILE A 132 6.17 -6.97 11.69
CA ILE A 132 7.44 -7.52 11.23
C ILE A 132 8.52 -6.94 12.14
N ASP A 133 9.31 -7.80 12.77
CA ASP A 133 10.54 -7.47 13.50
C ASP A 133 11.70 -7.50 12.50
N PRO A 134 12.28 -6.34 12.10
CA PRO A 134 13.31 -6.29 11.06
C PRO A 134 14.53 -7.17 11.35
N GLU A 135 14.88 -7.41 12.62
CA GLU A 135 16.07 -8.17 13.00
C GLU A 135 15.85 -9.69 12.96
N LYS A 136 14.60 -10.15 13.08
CA LYS A 136 14.27 -11.58 13.22
C LYS A 136 13.46 -12.14 12.08
N ASP A 137 12.60 -11.30 11.48
CA ASP A 137 11.61 -11.74 10.50
C ASP A 137 12.06 -11.50 9.05
N ILE A 138 13.19 -10.80 8.84
CA ILE A 138 13.71 -10.49 7.50
C ILE A 138 15.00 -11.28 7.28
N THR A 139 14.97 -12.17 6.30
CA THR A 139 16.18 -12.76 5.72
C THR A 139 16.37 -12.25 4.31
N TYR A 140 17.44 -12.65 3.63
CA TYR A 140 17.72 -12.22 2.27
C TYR A 140 18.11 -13.40 1.39
N ARG A 141 17.75 -13.31 0.11
CA ARG A 141 18.23 -14.21 -0.94
C ARG A 141 18.84 -13.42 -2.07
N GLU A 142 19.84 -13.99 -2.72
CA GLU A 142 20.42 -13.42 -3.94
C GLU A 142 19.50 -13.69 -5.14
N VAL A 143 19.43 -12.72 -6.05
CA VAL A 143 18.75 -12.84 -7.33
C VAL A 143 19.68 -12.29 -8.41
N LYS A 144 19.79 -13.01 -9.54
CA LYS A 144 20.69 -12.62 -10.63
C LYS A 144 20.09 -11.55 -11.52
N ALA A 145 20.96 -10.76 -12.14
CA ALA A 145 20.58 -9.79 -13.16
C ALA A 145 19.69 -10.42 -14.24
N GLY A 146 18.61 -9.74 -14.60
CA GLY A 146 17.61 -10.17 -15.58
C GLY A 146 16.62 -11.23 -15.08
N GLU A 147 16.84 -11.83 -13.90
CA GLU A 147 15.91 -12.82 -13.34
C GLU A 147 14.66 -12.13 -12.78
N GLN A 148 13.48 -12.66 -13.14
CA GLN A 148 12.24 -12.22 -12.53
C GLN A 148 12.05 -12.86 -11.16
N PHE A 149 11.65 -12.05 -10.19
CA PHE A 149 11.39 -12.51 -8.83
C PHE A 149 10.09 -11.95 -8.27
N HIS A 150 9.48 -12.71 -7.37
CA HIS A 150 8.23 -12.34 -6.72
C HIS A 150 8.49 -11.85 -5.29
N LEU A 151 7.89 -10.72 -4.95
CA LEU A 151 7.87 -10.17 -3.60
C LEU A 151 6.43 -9.96 -3.14
N THR A 152 6.16 -10.18 -1.85
CA THR A 152 4.98 -9.65 -1.19
C THR A 152 5.05 -8.12 -1.14
N LEU A 153 3.93 -7.45 -0.86
CA LEU A 153 3.93 -5.99 -0.74
C LEU A 153 4.84 -5.48 0.40
N TYR A 154 5.03 -6.25 1.47
CA TYR A 154 5.94 -5.88 2.56
C TYR A 154 7.40 -6.11 2.20
N GLU A 155 7.74 -7.23 1.56
CA GLU A 155 9.10 -7.43 1.03
C GLU A 155 9.44 -6.33 0.02
N CYS A 156 8.52 -5.98 -0.88
CA CYS A 156 8.69 -4.86 -1.81
C CYS A 156 8.89 -3.52 -1.07
N MET A 157 8.14 -3.27 0.02
CA MET A 157 8.34 -2.11 0.87
C MET A 157 9.77 -2.06 1.44
N PHE A 158 10.27 -3.16 2.02
CA PHE A 158 11.62 -3.22 2.58
C PHE A 158 12.73 -3.14 1.53
N LEU A 159 12.48 -3.64 0.31
CA LEU A 159 13.42 -3.48 -0.80
C LEU A 159 13.49 -2.02 -1.24
N LEU A 160 12.34 -1.41 -1.54
CA LEU A 160 12.29 -0.04 -2.07
C LEU A 160 12.70 1.02 -1.05
N LEU A 161 12.59 0.76 0.25
CA LEU A 161 13.04 1.70 1.29
C LEU A 161 14.57 1.83 1.42
N ARG A 162 15.35 0.98 0.76
CA ARG A 162 16.81 1.13 0.76
C ARG A 162 17.22 2.40 0.03
N ASP A 163 18.31 3.01 0.50
CA ASP A 163 18.78 4.31 0.01
C ASP A 163 18.95 4.33 -1.51
N GLU A 164 19.53 3.29 -2.10
CA GLU A 164 19.77 3.21 -3.54
C GLU A 164 18.49 3.28 -4.39
N TYR A 165 17.32 2.92 -3.83
CA TYR A 165 16.03 2.99 -4.51
C TYR A 165 15.18 4.17 -4.03
N ALA A 166 15.33 4.60 -2.77
CA ALA A 166 14.64 5.74 -2.17
C ALA A 166 13.10 5.76 -2.36
N GLY A 167 12.48 4.59 -2.37
CA GLY A 167 11.05 4.39 -2.55
C GLY A 167 10.60 4.31 -4.01
N PHE A 168 11.52 4.24 -4.98
CA PHE A 168 11.23 4.25 -6.40
C PHE A 168 11.77 3.02 -7.11
N CYS A 169 11.11 2.63 -8.19
CA CYS A 169 11.68 1.74 -9.19
C CYS A 169 11.21 2.12 -10.59
N GLU A 170 11.91 1.59 -11.59
CA GLU A 170 11.59 1.75 -12.98
C GLU A 170 10.20 1.16 -13.29
N ALA A 171 9.41 1.89 -14.08
CA ALA A 171 8.24 1.34 -14.73
C ALA A 171 8.01 2.01 -16.09
N ASN A 172 7.92 1.18 -17.14
CA ASN A 172 7.56 1.58 -18.50
C ASN A 172 8.42 2.70 -19.12
N GLY A 173 9.74 2.57 -18.98
CA GLY A 173 10.78 3.48 -19.46
C GLY A 173 11.05 4.68 -18.54
N ASN A 174 10.42 4.76 -17.37
CA ASN A 174 10.63 5.83 -16.40
C ASN A 174 11.33 5.26 -15.15
N GLU A 175 12.56 5.70 -14.87
CA GLU A 175 13.40 5.27 -13.74
C GLU A 175 12.76 5.50 -12.36
N ARG A 176 11.74 6.36 -12.27
CA ARG A 176 10.93 6.61 -11.08
C ARG A 176 9.44 6.38 -11.34
N GLY A 177 9.14 5.52 -12.31
CA GLY A 177 7.78 5.26 -12.80
C GLY A 177 6.86 4.61 -11.76
N LEU A 178 7.42 3.90 -10.79
CA LEU A 178 6.70 3.37 -9.63
C LEU A 178 7.23 4.02 -8.35
N ARG A 179 6.31 4.50 -7.51
CA ARG A 179 6.58 5.05 -6.18
C ARG A 179 5.86 4.26 -5.10
N LEU A 180 6.63 3.79 -4.12
CA LEU A 180 6.12 3.30 -2.84
C LEU A 180 5.55 4.47 -2.02
N THR A 181 4.33 4.31 -1.53
CA THR A 181 3.79 5.12 -0.45
C THR A 181 3.26 4.25 0.67
N CYS A 182 3.22 4.80 1.88
CA CYS A 182 2.78 4.10 3.07
C CYS A 182 1.56 4.80 3.67
N LYS A 183 0.46 4.06 3.84
CA LYS A 183 -0.71 4.57 4.58
C LYS A 183 -0.44 4.47 6.07
N LEU A 184 -0.18 5.61 6.69
CA LEU A 184 0.25 5.72 8.09
C LEU A 184 -0.92 5.82 9.09
N SER A 185 -2.12 6.17 8.66
CA SER A 185 -3.20 6.56 9.59
C SER A 185 -3.57 5.50 10.63
N ALA A 186 -3.58 4.21 10.26
CA ALA A 186 -3.87 3.13 11.20
C ALA A 186 -2.67 2.84 12.12
N PHE A 187 -1.46 2.90 11.58
CA PHE A 187 -0.22 2.73 12.32
C PHE A 187 -0.06 3.81 13.41
N MET A 188 -0.23 5.09 13.05
CA MET A 188 -0.12 6.21 13.98
C MET A 188 -1.18 6.21 15.09
N ARG A 189 -2.33 5.57 14.87
CA ARG A 189 -3.35 5.37 15.91
C ARG A 189 -3.09 4.15 16.80
N GLY A 190 -2.11 3.32 16.45
CA GLY A 190 -1.86 2.03 17.10
C GLY A 190 -2.85 0.93 16.72
N ASP A 191 -3.68 1.15 15.69
CA ASP A 191 -4.62 0.14 15.16
C ASP A 191 -3.89 -0.91 14.32
N ALA A 192 -2.69 -0.60 13.84
CA ALA A 192 -1.83 -1.46 13.05
C ALA A 192 -0.40 -1.40 13.58
N LYS A 193 0.33 -2.52 13.50
CA LYS A 193 1.74 -2.61 13.88
C LYS A 193 2.69 -2.15 12.77
N LEU A 194 2.21 -2.08 11.52
CA LEU A 194 2.98 -1.54 10.39
C LEU A 194 2.11 -0.63 9.53
N PRO A 195 2.73 0.34 8.82
CA PRO A 195 2.06 1.04 7.73
C PRO A 195 1.64 0.08 6.63
N THR A 196 0.58 0.41 5.90
CA THR A 196 0.15 -0.38 4.74
C THR A 196 0.86 0.13 3.48
N PRO A 197 1.72 -0.67 2.83
CA PRO A 197 2.37 -0.27 1.59
C PRO A 197 1.36 -0.14 0.45
N THR A 198 1.57 0.85 -0.40
CA THR A 198 0.77 1.16 -1.58
C THR A 198 1.72 1.52 -2.71
N LEU A 199 1.54 0.92 -3.88
CA LEU A 199 2.34 1.22 -5.05
C LEU A 199 1.55 2.18 -5.94
N ASN A 200 2.16 3.31 -6.28
CA ASN A 200 1.55 4.33 -7.11
C ASN A 200 2.41 4.49 -8.35
N PHE A 201 1.74 4.61 -9.48
CA PHE A 201 2.38 4.73 -10.78
C PHE A 201 2.38 6.19 -11.18
N GLU A 202 3.56 6.69 -11.55
CA GLU A 202 3.70 8.03 -12.09
C GLU A 202 3.03 8.13 -13.46
N ARG A 203 2.81 9.36 -13.92
CA ARG A 203 2.36 9.58 -15.29
C ARG A 203 3.51 9.30 -16.23
N ASN A 204 3.18 8.67 -17.35
CA ASN A 204 4.12 8.46 -18.42
C ASN A 204 4.45 9.80 -19.06
N SER A 205 5.71 10.23 -18.98
CA SER A 205 6.21 11.44 -19.63
C SER A 205 7.08 11.13 -20.85
N HIS A 206 7.45 9.86 -21.06
CA HIS A 206 8.42 9.46 -22.08
C HIS A 206 7.76 8.97 -23.38
N ILE A 207 6.50 8.52 -23.33
CA ILE A 207 5.75 8.22 -24.54
C ILE A 207 5.43 9.54 -25.25
N ARG A 208 5.79 9.65 -26.52
CA ARG A 208 5.37 10.75 -27.39
C ARG A 208 4.24 10.29 -28.30
N TYR A 209 3.18 11.08 -28.41
CA TYR A 209 2.11 10.86 -29.37
C TYR A 209 2.04 12.08 -30.29
N ALA A 210 2.17 11.86 -31.60
CA ALA A 210 2.25 12.93 -32.60
C ALA A 210 3.35 13.98 -32.32
N GLY A 211 4.47 13.57 -31.71
CA GLY A 211 5.59 14.45 -31.38
C GLY A 211 5.52 15.14 -30.02
N GLU A 212 4.34 15.14 -29.38
CA GLU A 212 4.10 15.75 -28.07
C GLU A 212 4.21 14.72 -26.92
N PRO A 213 4.68 15.11 -25.72
CA PRO A 213 4.66 14.26 -24.54
C PRO A 213 3.23 13.79 -24.23
N TYR A 214 3.03 12.47 -24.23
CA TYR A 214 1.74 11.85 -23.97
C TYR A 214 1.62 11.44 -22.50
N HIS A 215 0.99 12.31 -21.72
CA HIS A 215 0.79 12.14 -20.28
C HIS A 215 -0.36 11.18 -19.94
N SER A 216 -0.13 9.88 -20.10
CA SER A 216 -1.06 8.85 -19.61
C SER A 216 -0.55 8.17 -18.34
N PRO A 217 -1.42 7.79 -17.39
CA PRO A 217 -0.99 7.01 -16.23
C PRO A 217 -0.34 5.69 -16.66
N ILE A 218 0.79 5.31 -16.08
CA ILE A 218 1.35 3.98 -16.29
C ILE A 218 0.34 2.95 -15.76
N LYS A 219 -0.11 2.05 -16.64
CA LYS A 219 -1.13 1.04 -16.32
C LYS A 219 -0.45 -0.23 -15.83
N ALA A 220 -0.56 -0.51 -14.54
CA ALA A 220 -0.17 -1.80 -13.99
C ALA A 220 -1.18 -2.90 -14.36
N SER A 221 -0.68 -3.96 -14.97
CA SER A 221 -1.37 -5.25 -15.07
C SER A 221 -1.39 -5.94 -13.70
N ILE A 222 -2.35 -6.84 -13.52
CA ILE A 222 -2.38 -7.76 -12.39
C ILE A 222 -2.55 -9.18 -12.91
N VAL A 223 -1.76 -10.11 -12.37
CA VAL A 223 -1.91 -11.53 -12.64
C VAL A 223 -2.53 -12.19 -11.42
N ASP A 224 -3.60 -12.96 -11.66
CA ASP A 224 -4.25 -13.78 -10.64
C ASP A 224 -3.32 -14.96 -10.31
N ILE A 225 -2.88 -15.02 -9.05
CA ILE A 225 -1.98 -16.09 -8.56
C ILE A 225 -2.74 -17.32 -8.04
N ASP A 226 -4.06 -17.24 -7.98
CA ASP A 226 -4.95 -18.33 -7.60
C ASP A 226 -5.92 -18.67 -8.72
N GLU A 227 -6.47 -19.87 -8.63
CA GLU A 227 -7.45 -20.38 -9.60
C GLU A 227 -8.48 -21.27 -8.90
N PRO A 228 -9.69 -21.39 -9.47
CA PRO A 228 -10.68 -22.35 -9.00
C PRO A 228 -10.15 -23.78 -9.09
N PHE A 229 -10.28 -24.54 -8.01
CA PHE A 229 -9.91 -25.96 -7.98
C PHE A 229 -10.73 -26.71 -6.93
N ASP A 230 -11.33 -27.83 -7.34
CA ASP A 230 -12.07 -28.75 -6.47
C ASP A 230 -13.07 -28.07 -5.52
N GLY A 231 -13.97 -27.26 -6.07
CA GLY A 231 -14.98 -26.51 -5.31
C GLY A 231 -14.43 -25.39 -4.42
N GLY A 232 -13.12 -25.09 -4.50
CA GLY A 232 -12.44 -24.03 -3.76
C GLY A 232 -11.48 -23.25 -4.65
N TRP A 233 -10.45 -22.69 -4.01
CA TRP A 233 -9.38 -21.95 -4.66
C TRP A 233 -8.03 -22.56 -4.26
N ARG A 234 -7.10 -22.61 -5.21
CA ARG A 234 -5.70 -22.97 -4.96
C ARG A 234 -4.77 -21.90 -5.52
N ILE A 235 -3.59 -21.76 -4.92
CA ILE A 235 -2.49 -20.98 -5.49
C ILE A 235 -1.93 -21.79 -6.67
N LYS A 236 -1.68 -21.14 -7.80
CA LYS A 236 -1.09 -21.80 -8.97
C LYS A 236 0.32 -22.31 -8.65
N PRO A 237 0.76 -23.44 -9.24
CA PRO A 237 2.03 -24.09 -8.87
C PRO A 237 3.24 -23.15 -8.85
N GLU A 238 3.35 -22.27 -9.85
CA GLU A 238 4.45 -21.31 -10.00
C GLU A 238 4.51 -20.25 -8.88
N PHE A 239 3.41 -20.02 -8.15
CA PHE A 239 3.34 -19.10 -7.02
C PHE A 239 3.26 -19.82 -5.67
N ALA A 240 3.18 -21.16 -5.67
CA ALA A 240 2.82 -21.93 -4.50
C ALA A 240 3.87 -21.88 -3.39
N GLU A 241 5.16 -21.79 -3.74
CA GLU A 241 6.26 -21.71 -2.78
C GLU A 241 6.12 -20.46 -1.88
N LYS A 242 5.97 -19.28 -2.48
CA LYS A 242 5.88 -18.02 -1.74
C LYS A 242 4.47 -17.74 -1.21
N PHE A 243 3.44 -17.95 -2.02
CA PHE A 243 2.07 -17.49 -1.71
C PHE A 243 1.13 -18.60 -1.25
N GLY A 244 1.54 -19.87 -1.31
CA GLY A 244 0.77 -21.04 -0.86
C GLY A 244 0.05 -20.89 0.48
N PRO A 245 0.70 -20.34 1.54
CA PRO A 245 0.07 -20.16 2.85
C PRO A 245 -1.13 -19.20 2.86
N LEU A 246 -1.24 -18.26 1.92
CA LEU A 246 -2.28 -17.22 1.93
C LEU A 246 -3.70 -17.79 1.89
N LEU A 247 -3.94 -18.85 1.11
CA LEU A 247 -5.26 -19.48 1.00
C LEU A 247 -5.55 -20.47 2.15
N LYS A 248 -4.52 -21.12 2.71
CA LYS A 248 -4.68 -22.07 3.83
C LYS A 248 -5.19 -21.38 5.10
N SER A 249 -4.87 -20.09 5.28
CA SER A 249 -5.27 -19.31 6.45
C SER A 249 -6.78 -19.02 6.55
N ASN A 250 -7.56 -19.15 5.45
CA ASN A 250 -9.00 -18.86 5.46
C ASN A 250 -9.88 -20.00 6.01
N LYS A 251 -9.32 -21.18 6.35
CA LYS A 251 -10.11 -22.31 6.88
C LYS A 251 -10.64 -22.11 8.32
N LYS A 252 -10.27 -21.04 9.04
CA LYS A 252 -10.77 -20.77 10.41
C LYS A 252 -11.33 -19.36 10.58
N ARG A 253 -12.66 -19.24 10.45
CA ARG A 253 -13.61 -18.55 11.37
C ARG A 253 -14.98 -18.41 10.69
N ARG A 254 -15.65 -19.53 10.40
CA ARG A 254 -17.11 -19.56 10.50
C ARG A 254 -17.44 -19.69 11.98
N GLY A 255 -17.30 -18.59 12.72
CA GLY A 255 -18.04 -18.44 13.96
C GLY A 255 -19.51 -18.48 13.56
N THR A 256 -20.25 -19.45 14.08
CA THR A 256 -21.71 -19.49 14.03
C THR A 256 -22.23 -18.17 14.60
N SER A 257 -22.48 -17.19 13.74
CA SER A 257 -23.27 -16.02 14.12
C SER A 257 -24.69 -16.52 14.26
N ASN A 258 -25.11 -16.76 15.50
CA ASN A 258 -26.51 -16.76 15.86
C ASN A 258 -27.08 -15.41 15.41
N LYS A 259 -27.72 -15.40 14.23
CA LYS A 259 -28.61 -14.33 13.80
C LYS A 259 -29.74 -14.26 14.81
N LYS A 260 -29.62 -13.41 15.83
CA LYS A 260 -30.81 -12.83 16.46
C LYS A 260 -31.43 -11.92 15.41
N ALA A 261 -32.55 -12.36 14.87
CA ALA A 261 -33.39 -11.56 13.99
C ALA A 261 -33.73 -10.24 14.67
N SER A 262 -33.33 -9.13 14.03
CA SER A 262 -33.83 -7.80 14.34
C SER A 262 -35.29 -7.71 13.87
N PRO A 263 -36.25 -7.25 14.69
CA PRO A 263 -37.63 -7.14 14.26
C PRO A 263 -37.78 -6.03 13.21
N THR A 264 -38.47 -6.39 12.14
CA THR A 264 -38.90 -5.53 11.04
C THR A 264 -39.66 -4.30 11.55
N SER A 265 -39.19 -3.11 11.18
CA SER A 265 -39.92 -1.85 11.31
C SER A 265 -41.23 -1.93 10.53
N GLN A 266 -42.35 -2.13 11.22
CA GLN A 266 -43.68 -2.00 10.64
C GLN A 266 -43.93 -0.53 10.28
N ARG A 267 -44.12 -0.31 8.98
CA ARG A 267 -44.62 0.93 8.39
C ARG A 267 -46.07 1.13 8.90
N ALA A 268 -46.28 2.06 9.83
CA ALA A 268 -47.62 2.45 10.25
C ALA A 268 -48.21 3.40 9.19
N THR A 269 -49.16 2.89 8.39
CA THR A 269 -50.16 3.69 7.69
C THR A 269 -51.15 4.21 8.72
N VAL A 270 -51.11 5.51 9.00
CA VAL A 270 -52.15 6.18 9.80
C VAL A 270 -53.29 6.53 8.83
N ALA A 271 -54.37 5.76 8.89
CA ALA A 271 -55.66 6.13 8.33
C ALA A 271 -56.38 7.03 9.37
N ASN A 272 -56.70 8.25 8.96
CA ASN A 272 -57.56 9.16 9.72
C ASN A 272 -59.00 8.64 9.67
N GLN A 273 -59.49 8.11 10.79
CA GLN A 273 -60.91 8.08 11.11
C GLN A 273 -61.08 8.37 12.60
N ASN A 274 -61.59 9.56 12.91
CA ASN A 274 -62.37 9.82 14.11
C ASN A 274 -63.07 11.18 13.93
N GLU A 275 -64.27 11.15 13.36
CA GLU A 275 -65.36 11.98 13.88
C GLU A 275 -66.50 11.04 14.27
N LEU A 276 -66.67 10.91 15.58
CA LEU A 276 -67.77 10.22 16.22
C LEU A 276 -68.87 11.25 16.49
N LYS A 277 -70.04 10.99 15.90
CA LYS A 277 -71.39 11.14 16.46
C LYS A 277 -71.59 12.17 17.58
N LYS A 278 -72.44 13.16 17.30
CA LYS A 278 -73.71 13.37 18.00
C LYS A 278 -74.74 13.95 17.05
#